data_AF-A0A2C9VKV6-F1
#
_entry.id   AF-A0A2C9VKV6-F1
#
_cell.length_a   1.000
_cell.length_b   1.000
_cell.length_c   1.000
_cell.angle_alpha   90.00
_cell.angle_beta   90.00
_cell.angle_gamma   90.00
#
_symmetry.space_group_name_H-M   'P 1'
#
loop_
_entity.id
_entity.type
_entity.pdbx_description
1 polymer ?
#
loop_
_entity_poly.entity_id
_entity_poly.type
_entity_poly.pdbx_seq_one_letter_code
_entity_poly.pdbx_strand_id
1 'polypeptide(L)'
;MASILSHNGSQDPWHFFFAIYFAIGFVAARLFLDKFIFRRLAIWLLTKKSVPLRIDEATRATIVKCSESMWKLIYYAAVEVCVLKITYNEPWFRNTREYFRGWPDQELKLSLEILYMCQCGFYIYSIVALLTWETRRKDFTVMMSHHVITVILIGYSYIARFFRIGSIILALHDASDVFMEAAKVFKYSGKELGASICFGLFAISWLVLRLIFFPFWVIKTSSYDFADFLDLSKAYIISLYYIFNTMLLMLLVFHVYWWILICSMIMRQLRNRGRVGEDIRSDSEDDE
;
A
#
# COMPACT_ATOMS: atom_id res chain seq x y z
N MET A 1 -23.38 26.84 -6.57
CA MET A 1 -23.20 25.66 -5.70
C MET A 1 -24.23 24.55 -5.98
N ALA A 2 -24.59 24.29 -7.25
CA ALA A 2 -25.48 23.18 -7.61
C ALA A 2 -25.25 22.69 -9.06
N SER A 3 -23.98 22.53 -9.48
CA SER A 3 -23.67 22.10 -10.85
C SER A 3 -22.45 21.17 -10.96
N ILE A 4 -21.87 20.71 -9.85
CA ILE A 4 -20.70 19.79 -9.86
C ILE A 4 -21.13 18.34 -9.51
N LEU A 5 -22.40 18.13 -9.17
CA LEU A 5 -22.91 16.87 -8.62
C LEU A 5 -23.90 16.11 -9.52
N SER A 6 -24.05 16.52 -10.79
CA SER A 6 -25.00 15.88 -11.72
C SER A 6 -24.36 15.33 -12.99
N HIS A 7 -23.07 14.98 -12.97
CA HIS A 7 -22.51 14.23 -14.07
C HIS A 7 -22.83 12.75 -13.86
N ASN A 8 -23.71 12.20 -14.72
CA ASN A 8 -23.87 10.77 -14.89
C ASN A 8 -22.47 10.13 -14.95
N GLY A 9 -22.19 9.21 -14.03
CA GLY A 9 -20.88 8.61 -13.77
C GLY A 9 -20.34 7.76 -14.91
N SER A 10 -20.04 8.38 -16.05
CA SER A 10 -19.20 7.80 -17.09
C SER A 10 -17.75 8.00 -16.69
N GLN A 11 -17.02 6.89 -16.54
CA GLN A 11 -15.57 6.92 -16.35
C GLN A 11 -14.91 7.60 -17.54
N ASP A 12 -14.22 8.70 -17.29
CA ASP A 12 -13.50 9.45 -18.30
C ASP A 12 -11.99 9.34 -18.04
N PRO A 13 -11.15 9.03 -19.05
CA PRO A 13 -9.70 9.15 -18.92
C PRO A 13 -9.21 10.49 -18.35
N TRP A 14 -9.99 11.57 -18.51
CA TRP A 14 -9.70 12.86 -17.86
C TRP A 14 -9.65 12.78 -16.33
N HIS A 15 -10.22 11.75 -15.70
CA HIS A 15 -10.14 11.57 -14.25
C HIS A 15 -8.71 11.25 -13.77
N PHE A 16 -7.84 10.73 -14.63
CA PHE A 16 -6.43 10.51 -14.28
C PHE A 16 -5.68 11.83 -14.02
N PHE A 17 -6.19 12.99 -14.46
CA PHE A 17 -5.62 14.28 -14.04
C PHE A 17 -5.81 14.51 -12.55
N PHE A 18 -6.89 14.01 -11.93
CA PHE A 18 -7.05 14.05 -10.47
C PHE A 18 -5.97 13.24 -9.77
N ALA A 19 -5.56 12.08 -10.32
CA ALA A 19 -4.46 11.31 -9.77
C ALA A 19 -3.13 12.09 -9.79
N ILE A 20 -2.86 12.87 -10.86
CA ILE A 20 -1.68 13.74 -10.93
C ILE A 20 -1.76 14.87 -9.88
N TYR A 21 -2.93 15.51 -9.71
CA TYR A 21 -3.11 16.51 -8.66
C TYR A 21 -2.90 15.91 -7.26
N PHE A 22 -3.38 14.70 -7.00
CA PHE A 22 -3.09 13.98 -5.77
C PHE A 22 -1.59 13.71 -5.61
N ALA A 23 -0.89 13.25 -6.65
CA ALA A 23 0.55 13.00 -6.60
C ALA A 23 1.35 14.26 -6.20
N ILE A 24 1.06 15.41 -6.84
CA ILE A 24 1.68 16.70 -6.50
C ILE A 24 1.28 17.12 -5.07
N GLY A 25 0.02 16.93 -4.70
CA GLY A 25 -0.49 17.17 -3.37
C GLY A 25 0.26 16.37 -2.30
N PHE A 26 0.58 15.10 -2.56
CA PHE A 26 1.36 14.26 -1.65
C PHE A 26 2.81 14.73 -1.49
N VAL A 27 3.44 15.22 -2.56
CA VAL A 27 4.77 15.87 -2.45
C VAL A 27 4.68 17.08 -1.50
N ALA A 28 3.72 17.98 -1.75
CA ALA A 28 3.55 19.18 -0.94
C ALA A 28 3.21 18.84 0.52
N ALA A 29 2.28 17.90 0.74
CA ALA A 29 1.86 17.45 2.07
C ALA A 29 3.02 16.79 2.83
N ARG A 30 3.83 15.94 2.17
CA ARG A 30 5.01 15.37 2.81
C ARG A 30 6.00 16.44 3.24
N LEU A 31 6.36 17.36 2.35
CA LEU A 31 7.32 18.42 2.67
C LEU A 31 6.82 19.32 3.81
N PHE A 32 5.53 19.64 3.81
CA PHE A 32 4.89 20.41 4.87
C PHE A 32 4.92 19.66 6.21
N LEU A 33 4.40 18.42 6.25
CA LEU A 33 4.31 17.65 7.48
C LEU A 33 5.69 17.27 8.02
N ASP A 34 6.65 16.96 7.15
CA ASP A 34 8.04 16.68 7.55
C ASP A 34 8.66 17.90 8.26
N LYS A 35 8.55 19.08 7.63
CA LYS A 35 9.13 20.33 8.15
C LYS A 35 8.50 20.77 9.48
N PHE A 36 7.18 20.65 9.63
CA PHE A 36 6.46 21.21 10.77
C PHE A 36 6.13 20.21 11.87
N ILE A 37 5.94 18.93 11.54
CA ILE A 37 5.40 17.92 12.46
C ILE A 37 6.37 16.76 12.64
N PHE A 38 6.64 15.97 11.60
CA PHE A 38 7.31 14.67 11.74
C PHE A 38 8.75 14.81 12.19
N ARG A 39 9.53 15.74 11.64
CA ARG A 39 10.92 15.93 12.08
C ARG A 39 11.00 16.35 13.55
N ARG A 40 10.07 17.19 14.02
CA ARG A 40 10.00 17.62 15.43
C ARG A 40 9.61 16.45 16.33
N LEU A 41 8.61 15.68 15.92
CA LEU A 41 8.16 14.50 16.66
C LEU A 41 9.23 13.41 16.70
N ALA A 42 9.92 13.16 15.59
CA ALA A 42 11.03 12.22 15.51
C ALA A 42 12.16 12.63 16.47
N ILE A 43 12.59 13.90 16.44
CA ILE A 43 13.59 14.40 17.41
C ILE A 43 13.09 14.18 18.84
N TRP A 44 11.85 14.58 19.16
CA TRP A 44 11.29 14.40 20.50
C TRP A 44 11.24 12.94 20.96
N LEU A 45 10.85 12.01 20.07
CA LEU A 45 10.82 10.57 20.33
C LEU A 45 12.22 10.00 20.58
N LEU A 46 13.24 10.49 19.85
CA LEU A 46 14.62 10.03 19.98
C LEU A 46 15.35 10.67 21.18
N THR A 47 15.14 11.95 21.49
CA THR A 47 15.80 12.65 22.61
C THR A 47 15.37 12.11 23.98
N LYS A 48 14.20 11.46 24.06
CA LYS A 48 13.77 10.75 25.28
C LYS A 48 14.70 9.59 25.67
N LYS A 49 15.61 9.17 24.77
CA LYS A 49 16.55 8.06 24.94
C LYS A 49 17.88 8.47 25.58
N SER A 50 18.27 9.74 25.50
CA SER A 50 19.49 10.33 26.08
C SER A 50 19.62 11.77 25.58
N VAL A 51 20.20 12.69 26.37
CA VAL A 51 20.62 14.02 25.89
C VAL A 51 22.01 13.86 25.27
N PRO A 52 22.20 13.88 23.94
CA PRO A 52 23.54 13.91 23.37
C PRO A 52 23.88 15.38 23.10
N LEU A 53 25.03 15.83 23.60
CA LEU A 53 25.59 17.16 23.32
C LEU A 53 25.91 17.39 21.81
N ARG A 54 25.78 16.37 20.96
CA ARG A 54 25.95 16.42 19.50
C ARG A 54 25.05 15.39 18.81
N ILE A 55 24.25 15.82 17.84
CA ILE A 55 23.52 14.91 16.95
C ILE A 55 24.52 14.31 15.96
N ASP A 56 24.93 13.07 16.16
CA ASP A 56 25.76 12.31 15.23
C ASP A 56 24.98 11.97 13.93
N GLU A 57 25.71 11.57 12.89
CA GLU A 57 25.18 11.20 11.58
C GLU A 57 24.19 10.01 11.64
N ALA A 58 24.46 8.99 12.46
CA ALA A 58 23.55 7.86 12.65
C ALA A 58 22.23 8.29 13.32
N THR A 59 22.31 9.24 14.24
CA THR A 59 21.12 9.86 14.85
C THR A 59 20.30 10.64 13.81
N ARG A 60 20.96 11.40 12.91
CA ARG A 60 20.28 12.10 11.81
C ARG A 60 19.60 11.14 10.84
N ALA A 61 20.29 10.07 10.44
CA ALA A 61 19.72 9.05 9.56
C ALA A 61 18.48 8.39 10.19
N THR A 62 18.53 8.13 11.50
CA THR A 62 17.38 7.57 12.24
C THR A 62 16.19 8.54 12.28
N ILE A 63 16.44 9.85 12.44
CA ILE A 63 15.37 10.88 12.39
C ILE A 63 14.70 10.89 11.02
N VAL A 64 15.47 10.83 9.94
CA VAL A 64 14.93 10.80 8.56
C VAL A 64 14.09 9.55 8.34
N LYS A 65 14.62 8.36 8.67
CA LYS A 65 13.89 7.08 8.56
C LYS A 65 12.60 7.07 9.39
N CYS A 66 12.64 7.64 10.60
CA CYS A 66 11.46 7.76 11.46
C CYS A 66 10.41 8.70 10.86
N SER A 67 10.84 9.86 10.34
CA SER A 67 9.95 10.82 9.67
C SER A 67 9.27 10.21 8.44
N GLU A 68 10.03 9.48 7.61
CA GLU A 68 9.50 8.73 6.48
C GLU A 68 8.43 7.72 6.91
N SER A 69 8.70 6.92 7.95
CA SER A 69 7.73 5.96 8.45
C SER A 69 6.48 6.60 9.04
N MET A 70 6.60 7.77 9.69
CA MET A 70 5.44 8.51 10.18
C MET A 70 4.54 9.02 9.04
N TRP A 71 5.14 9.52 7.95
CA TRP A 71 4.40 9.92 6.75
C TRP A 71 3.62 8.75 6.15
N LYS A 72 4.29 7.62 5.94
CA LYS A 72 3.66 6.41 5.38
C LYS A 72 2.58 5.87 6.31
N LEU A 73 2.82 5.83 7.62
CA LEU A 73 1.85 5.37 8.62
C LEU A 73 0.55 6.18 8.56
N ILE A 74 0.63 7.51 8.53
CA ILE A 74 -0.56 8.38 8.49
C ILE A 74 -1.31 8.20 7.18
N TYR A 75 -0.60 8.10 6.06
CA TYR A 75 -1.21 7.85 4.76
C TYR A 75 -1.98 6.52 4.77
N TYR A 76 -1.31 5.40 5.06
CA TYR A 76 -1.93 4.07 5.02
C TYR A 76 -3.08 3.96 6.02
N ALA A 77 -2.94 4.52 7.23
CA ALA A 77 -4.02 4.49 8.21
C ALA A 77 -5.25 5.29 7.74
N ALA A 78 -5.05 6.47 7.16
CA ALA A 78 -6.16 7.28 6.65
C ALA A 78 -6.88 6.62 5.49
N VAL A 79 -6.13 6.06 4.55
CA VAL A 79 -6.67 5.44 3.33
C VAL A 79 -7.34 4.11 3.66
N GLU A 80 -6.78 3.32 4.58
CA GLU A 80 -7.40 2.07 5.06
C GLU A 80 -8.76 2.35 5.73
N VAL A 81 -8.84 3.38 6.59
CA VAL A 81 -10.12 3.78 7.20
C VAL A 81 -11.11 4.23 6.12
N CYS A 82 -10.67 4.98 5.12
CA CYS A 82 -11.51 5.44 4.02
C CYS A 82 -12.03 4.27 3.16
N VAL A 83 -11.16 3.35 2.73
CA VAL A 83 -11.56 2.23 1.87
C VAL A 83 -12.52 1.29 2.60
N LEU A 84 -12.26 0.98 3.88
CA LEU A 84 -13.16 0.18 4.69
C LEU A 84 -14.51 0.90 4.85
N LYS A 85 -14.53 2.20 5.17
CA LYS A 85 -15.78 2.96 5.32
C LYS A 85 -16.61 2.98 4.04
N ILE A 86 -15.97 3.14 2.88
CA ILE A 86 -16.64 3.18 1.58
C ILE A 86 -17.18 1.80 1.20
N THR A 87 -16.41 0.74 1.43
CA THR A 87 -16.75 -0.61 0.97
C THR A 87 -17.62 -1.40 1.95
N TYR A 88 -17.56 -1.13 3.25
CA TYR A 88 -18.18 -1.98 4.29
C TYR A 88 -19.67 -2.27 4.09
N ASN A 89 -20.43 -1.27 3.61
CA ASN A 89 -21.88 -1.38 3.36
C ASN A 89 -22.21 -1.86 1.94
N GLU A 90 -21.21 -2.08 1.10
CA GLU A 90 -21.39 -2.52 -0.28
C GLU A 90 -21.51 -4.05 -0.34
N PRO A 91 -22.36 -4.60 -1.23
CA PRO A 91 -22.61 -6.04 -1.29
C PRO A 91 -21.35 -6.84 -1.63
N TRP A 92 -20.43 -6.25 -2.41
CA TRP A 92 -19.18 -6.90 -2.79
C TRP A 92 -18.15 -7.01 -1.67
N PHE A 93 -18.31 -6.29 -0.56
CA PHE A 93 -17.37 -6.41 0.57
C PHE A 93 -17.42 -7.78 1.25
N ARG A 94 -18.60 -8.42 1.25
CA ARG A 94 -18.79 -9.74 1.88
C ARG A 94 -18.99 -10.87 0.88
N ASN A 95 -19.35 -10.55 -0.36
CA ASN A 95 -19.69 -11.54 -1.37
C ASN A 95 -18.90 -11.31 -2.66
N THR A 96 -17.95 -12.21 -2.94
CA THR A 96 -17.09 -12.11 -4.12
C THR A 96 -17.86 -12.25 -5.44
N ARG A 97 -19.04 -12.91 -5.44
CA ARG A 97 -19.90 -13.02 -6.62
C ARG A 97 -20.43 -11.66 -7.12
N GLU A 98 -20.39 -10.63 -6.28
CA GLU A 98 -20.84 -9.29 -6.61
C GLU A 98 -19.76 -8.45 -7.30
N TYR A 99 -18.52 -8.94 -7.40
CA TYR A 99 -17.42 -8.24 -8.07
C TYR A 99 -17.72 -7.90 -9.52
N PHE A 100 -18.23 -8.87 -10.29
CA PHE A 100 -18.50 -8.71 -11.72
C PHE A 100 -19.99 -8.66 -12.06
N ARG A 101 -20.87 -8.78 -11.04
CA ARG A 101 -22.32 -8.73 -11.26
C ARG A 101 -22.75 -7.39 -11.86
N GLY A 102 -23.45 -7.44 -12.98
CA GLY A 102 -23.92 -6.26 -13.71
C GLY A 102 -22.82 -5.54 -14.50
N TRP A 103 -21.65 -6.16 -14.68
CA TRP A 103 -20.63 -5.63 -15.58
C TRP A 103 -21.09 -5.72 -17.05
N PRO A 104 -20.81 -4.70 -17.89
CA PRO A 104 -20.03 -3.49 -17.60
C PRO A 104 -20.84 -2.34 -16.99
N ASP A 105 -22.15 -2.44 -16.83
CA ASP A 105 -23.03 -1.34 -16.40
C ASP A 105 -23.08 -1.13 -14.88
N GLN A 106 -21.95 -1.31 -14.21
CA GLN A 106 -21.83 -1.08 -12.77
C GLN A 106 -21.76 0.43 -12.47
N GLU A 107 -22.53 0.88 -11.48
CA GLU A 107 -22.49 2.25 -11.01
C GLU A 107 -21.20 2.52 -10.20
N LEU A 108 -20.44 3.54 -10.62
CA LEU A 108 -19.27 4.03 -9.89
C LEU A 108 -19.67 5.18 -8.96
N LYS A 109 -19.58 4.95 -7.65
CA LYS A 109 -19.82 5.99 -6.65
C LYS A 109 -18.65 6.99 -6.63
N LEU A 110 -18.97 8.28 -6.52
CA LEU A 110 -17.97 9.36 -6.44
C LEU A 110 -16.92 9.14 -5.33
N SER A 111 -17.34 8.61 -4.18
CA SER A 111 -16.42 8.30 -3.08
C SER A 111 -15.36 7.27 -3.46
N LEU A 112 -15.76 6.23 -4.21
CA LEU A 112 -14.85 5.21 -4.70
C LEU A 112 -13.94 5.73 -5.82
N GLU A 113 -14.47 6.60 -6.68
CA GLU A 113 -13.67 7.28 -7.70
C GLU A 113 -12.56 8.14 -7.09
N ILE A 114 -12.89 9.00 -6.12
CA ILE A 114 -11.91 9.83 -5.42
C ILE A 114 -10.86 8.94 -4.73
N LEU A 115 -11.27 7.84 -4.11
CA LEU A 115 -10.35 6.89 -3.49
C LEU A 115 -9.39 6.26 -4.51
N TYR A 116 -9.91 5.87 -5.68
CA TYR A 116 -9.11 5.34 -6.78
C TYR A 116 -8.07 6.35 -7.27
N MET A 117 -8.46 7.60 -7.49
CA MET A 117 -7.55 8.66 -7.95
C MET A 117 -6.53 9.02 -6.87
N CYS A 118 -6.94 9.05 -5.61
CA CYS A 118 -6.06 9.26 -4.46
C CYS A 118 -4.98 8.17 -4.40
N GLN A 119 -5.38 6.90 -4.48
CA GLN A 119 -4.45 5.75 -4.47
C GLN A 119 -3.51 5.78 -5.67
N CYS A 120 -4.05 5.97 -6.88
CA CYS A 120 -3.24 6.09 -8.09
C CYS A 120 -2.19 7.20 -7.94
N GLY A 121 -2.62 8.38 -7.46
CA GLY A 121 -1.74 9.51 -7.21
C GLY A 121 -0.66 9.22 -6.17
N PHE A 122 -0.98 8.49 -5.09
CA PHE A 122 0.01 8.10 -4.09
C PHE A 122 1.05 7.13 -4.63
N TYR A 123 0.65 6.13 -5.43
CA TYR A 123 1.60 5.20 -6.02
C TYR A 123 2.50 5.88 -7.07
N ILE A 124 1.95 6.82 -7.86
CA ILE A 124 2.75 7.67 -8.76
C ILE A 124 3.76 8.51 -7.97
N TYR A 125 3.28 9.19 -6.91
CA TYR A 125 4.15 9.93 -6.00
C TYR A 125 5.24 9.03 -5.40
N SER A 126 4.89 7.80 -5.00
CA SER A 126 5.81 6.86 -4.38
C SER A 126 6.89 6.36 -5.34
N ILE A 127 6.61 6.24 -6.64
CA ILE A 127 7.64 5.95 -7.65
C ILE A 127 8.69 7.06 -7.66
N VAL A 128 8.26 8.33 -7.68
CA VAL A 128 9.17 9.47 -7.61
C VAL A 128 9.94 9.48 -6.29
N ALA A 129 9.26 9.20 -5.17
CA ALA A 129 9.88 9.12 -3.85
C ALA A 129 10.94 8.01 -3.78
N LEU A 130 10.68 6.82 -4.32
CA LEU A 130 11.65 5.73 -4.40
C LEU A 130 12.89 6.11 -5.21
N LEU A 131 12.75 6.91 -6.25
CA LEU A 131 13.87 7.34 -7.09
C LEU A 131 14.72 8.46 -6.47
N THR A 132 14.14 9.28 -5.59
CA THR A 132 14.75 10.57 -5.21
C THR A 132 14.88 10.82 -3.71
N TRP A 133 14.01 10.23 -2.87
CA TRP A 133 13.94 10.53 -1.43
C TRP A 133 14.09 9.32 -0.52
N GLU A 134 13.61 8.14 -0.92
CA GLU A 134 13.63 6.96 -0.05
C GLU A 134 15.00 6.29 -0.04
N THR A 135 15.36 5.72 1.11
CA THR A 135 16.60 4.95 1.23
C THR A 135 16.53 3.71 0.36
N ARG A 136 17.48 3.58 -0.57
CA ARG A 136 17.60 2.39 -1.42
C ARG A 136 17.94 1.16 -0.57
N ARG A 137 17.28 0.05 -0.86
CA ARG A 137 17.43 -1.24 -0.17
C ARG A 137 17.66 -2.35 -1.19
N LYS A 138 18.09 -3.53 -0.72
CA LYS A 138 18.37 -4.69 -1.59
C LYS A 138 17.18 -5.14 -2.43
N ASP A 139 15.95 -4.87 -1.99
CA ASP A 139 14.71 -5.20 -2.70
C ASP A 139 14.19 -4.06 -3.60
N PHE A 140 15.00 -3.02 -3.88
CA PHE A 140 14.59 -1.85 -4.66
C PHE A 140 13.91 -2.20 -5.99
N THR A 141 14.48 -3.13 -6.77
CA THR A 141 13.92 -3.51 -8.08
C THR A 141 12.55 -4.18 -7.95
N VAL A 142 12.37 -5.02 -6.93
CA VAL A 142 11.09 -5.69 -6.66
C VAL A 142 10.06 -4.67 -6.20
N MET A 143 10.45 -3.75 -5.31
CA MET A 143 9.60 -2.66 -4.84
C MET A 143 9.19 -1.73 -5.99
N MET A 144 10.13 -1.29 -6.83
CA MET A 144 9.82 -0.44 -7.99
C MET A 144 8.86 -1.15 -8.96
N SER A 145 9.10 -2.43 -9.25
CA SER A 145 8.22 -3.23 -10.11
C SER A 145 6.82 -3.36 -9.52
N HIS A 146 6.70 -3.56 -8.20
CA HIS A 146 5.43 -3.56 -7.51
C HIS A 146 4.68 -2.24 -7.68
N HIS A 147 5.33 -1.11 -7.45
CA HIS A 147 4.69 0.20 -7.61
C HIS A 147 4.19 0.43 -9.05
N VAL A 148 4.99 0.07 -10.06
CA VAL A 148 4.58 0.18 -11.47
C VAL A 148 3.37 -0.72 -11.76
N ILE A 149 3.41 -1.99 -11.34
CA ILE A 149 2.28 -2.91 -11.52
C ILE A 149 1.04 -2.42 -10.81
N THR A 150 1.16 -1.88 -9.60
CA THR A 150 0.03 -1.35 -8.84
C THR A 150 -0.60 -0.13 -9.52
N VAL A 151 0.19 0.82 -10.05
CA VAL A 151 -0.36 1.95 -10.84
C VAL A 151 -1.11 1.44 -12.07
N ILE A 152 -0.53 0.48 -12.80
CA ILE A 152 -1.18 -0.12 -13.98
C ILE A 152 -2.46 -0.85 -13.56
N LEU A 153 -2.46 -1.64 -12.48
CA LEU A 153 -3.65 -2.34 -11.98
C LEU A 153 -4.77 -1.38 -11.56
N ILE A 154 -4.43 -0.28 -10.88
CA ILE A 154 -5.42 0.73 -10.50
C ILE A 154 -6.03 1.36 -11.74
N GLY A 155 -5.20 1.83 -12.69
CA GLY A 155 -5.69 2.46 -13.91
C GLY A 155 -6.47 1.48 -14.80
N TYR A 156 -5.97 0.26 -14.93
CA TYR A 156 -6.61 -0.79 -15.70
C TYR A 156 -7.94 -1.22 -15.11
N SER A 157 -8.01 -1.46 -13.80
CA SER A 157 -9.26 -1.81 -13.13
C SER A 157 -10.26 -0.66 -13.14
N TYR A 158 -9.79 0.59 -13.18
CA TYR A 158 -10.66 1.74 -13.38
C TYR A 158 -11.28 1.72 -14.79
N ILE A 159 -10.47 1.71 -15.84
CA ILE A 159 -10.94 1.74 -17.25
C ILE A 159 -11.80 0.51 -17.58
N ALA A 160 -11.43 -0.67 -17.06
CA ALA A 160 -12.14 -1.91 -17.29
C ALA A 160 -13.37 -2.10 -16.37
N ARG A 161 -13.74 -1.10 -15.54
CA ARG A 161 -14.86 -1.20 -14.58
C ARG A 161 -14.75 -2.34 -13.58
N PHE A 162 -13.54 -2.71 -13.18
CA PHE A 162 -13.26 -3.69 -12.13
C PHE A 162 -13.08 -3.01 -10.76
N PHE A 163 -13.73 -1.88 -10.54
CA PHE A 163 -13.54 -1.07 -9.34
C PHE A 163 -14.05 -1.75 -8.05
N ARG A 164 -15.03 -2.65 -8.15
CA ARG A 164 -15.50 -3.43 -6.99
C ARG A 164 -14.40 -4.35 -6.45
N ILE A 165 -13.88 -5.25 -7.29
CA ILE A 165 -12.77 -6.14 -6.90
C ILE A 165 -11.51 -5.34 -6.57
N GLY A 166 -11.19 -4.30 -7.34
CA GLY A 166 -10.00 -3.50 -7.08
C GLY A 166 -10.07 -2.70 -5.78
N SER A 167 -11.27 -2.27 -5.32
CA SER A 167 -11.43 -1.68 -3.99
C SER A 167 -11.07 -2.64 -2.85
N ILE A 168 -11.39 -3.93 -3.01
CA ILE A 168 -11.03 -4.97 -2.04
C ILE A 168 -9.54 -5.29 -2.12
N ILE A 169 -8.96 -5.31 -3.32
CA ILE A 169 -7.51 -5.43 -3.49
C ILE A 169 -6.80 -4.33 -2.73
N LEU A 170 -7.19 -3.06 -2.91
CA LEU A 170 -6.57 -1.93 -2.19
C LEU A 170 -6.64 -2.11 -0.66
N ALA A 171 -7.83 -2.44 -0.12
CA ALA A 171 -8.01 -2.68 1.32
C ALA A 171 -7.14 -3.83 1.87
N LEU A 172 -7.05 -4.95 1.14
CA LEU A 172 -6.24 -6.09 1.59
C LEU A 172 -4.74 -5.77 1.68
N HIS A 173 -4.25 -4.90 0.79
CA HIS A 173 -2.83 -4.59 0.73
C HIS A 173 -2.47 -3.52 1.77
N ASP A 174 -3.20 -2.41 1.84
CA ASP A 174 -2.83 -1.27 2.68
C ASP A 174 -2.91 -1.57 4.19
N ALA A 175 -3.86 -2.42 4.61
CA ALA A 175 -4.04 -2.78 6.02
C ALA A 175 -2.76 -3.28 6.70
N SER A 176 -1.98 -4.13 6.03
CA SER A 176 -0.72 -4.66 6.59
C SER A 176 0.37 -3.59 6.74
N ASP A 177 0.38 -2.59 5.85
CA ASP A 177 1.43 -1.57 5.83
C ASP A 177 1.29 -0.59 7.00
N VAL A 178 0.08 -0.41 7.54
CA VAL A 178 -0.17 0.32 8.80
C VAL A 178 0.65 -0.29 9.94
N PHE A 179 0.58 -1.62 10.11
CA PHE A 179 1.33 -2.30 11.18
C PHE A 179 2.83 -2.27 10.93
N MET A 180 3.27 -2.38 9.67
CA MET A 180 4.68 -2.30 9.29
C MET A 180 5.28 -0.95 9.67
N GLU A 181 4.64 0.15 9.29
CA GLU A 181 5.15 1.50 9.56
C GLU A 181 5.06 1.85 11.05
N ALA A 182 4.01 1.38 11.75
CA ALA A 182 3.94 1.50 13.20
C ALA A 182 5.09 0.78 13.91
N ALA A 183 5.45 -0.44 13.46
CA ALA A 183 6.57 -1.19 14.02
C ALA A 183 7.90 -0.43 13.86
N LYS A 184 8.14 0.17 12.68
CA LYS A 184 9.31 1.00 12.41
C LYS A 184 9.36 2.24 13.31
N VAL A 185 8.26 2.97 13.45
CA VAL A 185 8.18 4.16 14.33
C VAL A 185 8.50 3.78 15.79
N PHE A 186 7.93 2.69 16.30
CA PHE A 186 8.24 2.21 17.65
C PHE A 186 9.71 1.78 17.78
N LYS A 187 10.25 1.13 16.75
CA LYS A 187 11.65 0.69 16.73
C LYS A 187 12.61 1.89 16.79
N TYR A 188 12.40 2.90 15.96
CA TYR A 188 13.21 4.12 15.95
C TYR A 188 13.06 4.92 17.25
N SER A 189 11.91 4.85 17.91
CA SER A 189 11.66 5.44 19.22
C SER A 189 12.27 4.65 20.40
N GLY A 190 12.93 3.51 20.15
CA GLY A 190 13.50 2.64 21.18
C GLY A 190 12.47 1.88 22.03
N LYS A 191 11.19 1.87 21.62
CA LYS A 191 10.11 1.15 22.32
C LYS A 191 10.02 -0.29 21.82
N GLU A 192 10.96 -1.11 22.25
CA GLU A 192 11.13 -2.50 21.76
C GLU A 192 9.85 -3.35 21.89
N LEU A 193 9.12 -3.26 23.01
CA LEU A 193 7.86 -4.01 23.18
C LEU A 193 6.82 -3.62 22.13
N GLY A 194 6.64 -2.31 21.90
CA GLY A 194 5.70 -1.82 20.88
C GLY A 194 6.13 -2.22 19.47
N ALA A 195 7.44 -2.17 19.18
CA ALA A 195 7.98 -2.60 17.90
C ALA A 195 7.74 -4.09 17.65
N SER A 196 7.99 -4.96 18.65
CA SER A 196 7.76 -6.40 18.52
C SER A 196 6.27 -6.75 18.38
N ILE A 197 5.38 -6.09 19.13
CA ILE A 197 3.93 -6.29 19.00
C ILE A 197 3.45 -5.89 17.60
N CYS A 198 3.80 -4.68 17.14
CA CYS A 198 3.39 -4.21 15.81
C CYS A 198 4.00 -5.06 14.69
N PHE A 199 5.25 -5.53 14.83
CA PHE A 199 5.86 -6.43 13.86
C PHE A 199 5.16 -7.80 13.81
N GLY A 200 4.74 -8.33 14.97
CA GLY A 200 3.93 -9.55 15.03
C GLY A 200 2.58 -9.39 14.35
N LEU A 201 1.88 -8.28 14.61
CA LEU A 201 0.61 -7.95 13.94
C LEU A 201 0.80 -7.79 12.42
N PHE A 202 1.88 -7.13 12.00
CA PHE A 202 2.27 -7.02 10.61
C PHE A 202 2.43 -8.40 9.96
N ALA A 203 3.22 -9.30 10.55
CA ALA A 203 3.43 -10.64 10.00
C ALA A 203 2.13 -11.45 9.90
N ILE A 204 1.28 -11.41 10.93
CA ILE A 204 -0.02 -12.09 10.92
C ILE A 204 -0.92 -11.51 9.83
N SER A 205 -1.04 -10.18 9.76
CA SER A 205 -1.86 -9.51 8.75
C SER A 205 -1.36 -9.79 7.33
N TRP A 206 -0.03 -9.85 7.11
CA TRP A 206 0.55 -10.18 5.81
C TRP A 206 0.15 -11.58 5.35
N LEU A 207 0.30 -12.58 6.22
CA LEU A 207 -0.07 -13.96 5.93
C LEU A 207 -1.57 -14.06 5.62
N VAL A 208 -2.42 -13.51 6.49
CA VAL A 208 -3.87 -13.61 6.35
C VAL A 208 -4.36 -12.86 5.11
N LEU A 209 -3.98 -11.60 4.93
CA LEU A 209 -4.55 -10.76 3.88
C LEU A 209 -3.94 -11.06 2.52
N ARG A 210 -2.60 -11.16 2.41
CA ARG A 210 -1.89 -11.25 1.12
C ARG A 210 -1.60 -12.68 0.66
N LEU A 211 -1.52 -13.65 1.57
CA LEU A 211 -1.24 -15.05 1.23
C LEU A 211 -2.43 -16.00 1.41
N ILE A 212 -3.47 -15.58 2.12
CA ILE A 212 -4.70 -16.37 2.27
C ILE A 212 -5.86 -15.68 1.52
N PHE A 213 -6.31 -14.50 1.96
CA PHE A 213 -7.47 -13.84 1.35
C PHE A 213 -7.25 -13.49 -0.12
N PHE A 214 -6.12 -12.88 -0.45
CA PHE A 214 -5.81 -12.47 -1.81
C PHE A 214 -5.84 -13.63 -2.83
N PRO A 215 -5.08 -14.75 -2.67
CA PRO A 215 -5.14 -15.83 -3.65
C PRO A 215 -6.46 -16.61 -3.64
N PHE A 216 -6.99 -16.96 -2.47
CA PHE A 216 -8.12 -17.91 -2.38
C PHE A 216 -9.49 -17.26 -2.55
N TRP A 217 -9.62 -15.94 -2.42
CA TRP A 217 -10.87 -15.22 -2.69
C TRP A 217 -10.75 -14.28 -3.88
N VAL A 218 -9.74 -13.41 -3.92
CA VAL A 218 -9.63 -12.41 -5.00
C VAL A 218 -9.19 -13.05 -6.31
N ILE A 219 -8.02 -13.71 -6.34
CA ILE A 219 -7.49 -14.32 -7.57
C ILE A 219 -8.41 -15.46 -8.02
N LYS A 220 -8.91 -16.27 -7.09
CA LYS A 220 -9.90 -17.31 -7.40
C LYS A 220 -11.11 -16.73 -8.11
N THR A 221 -11.73 -15.66 -7.60
CA THR A 221 -12.92 -15.07 -8.23
C THR A 221 -12.57 -14.37 -9.56
N SER A 222 -11.41 -13.71 -9.69
CA SER A 222 -10.99 -13.13 -10.97
C SER A 222 -10.59 -14.16 -12.03
N SER A 223 -10.27 -15.39 -11.62
CA SER A 223 -9.86 -16.48 -12.52
C SER A 223 -11.04 -17.38 -12.92
N TYR A 224 -11.78 -17.88 -11.94
CA TYR A 224 -12.85 -18.86 -12.15
C TYR A 224 -14.20 -18.18 -12.35
N ASP A 225 -14.64 -17.39 -11.38
CA ASP A 225 -15.97 -16.80 -11.40
C ASP A 225 -16.09 -15.76 -12.54
N PHE A 226 -14.98 -15.13 -12.95
CA PHE A 226 -14.91 -14.22 -14.10
C PHE A 226 -15.39 -14.85 -15.41
N ALA A 227 -15.14 -16.15 -15.61
CA ALA A 227 -15.57 -16.88 -16.81
C ALA A 227 -17.10 -17.08 -16.86
N ASP A 228 -17.77 -17.07 -15.70
CA ASP A 228 -19.22 -17.26 -15.61
C ASP A 228 -20.00 -15.98 -15.91
N PHE A 229 -19.39 -14.80 -15.67
CA PHE A 229 -20.05 -13.50 -15.86
C PHE A 229 -19.76 -12.85 -17.22
N LEU A 230 -18.70 -13.28 -17.90
CA LEU A 230 -18.19 -12.59 -19.09
C LEU A 230 -18.09 -13.53 -20.28
N ASP A 231 -18.57 -13.02 -21.43
CA ASP A 231 -18.55 -13.74 -22.69
C ASP A 231 -17.12 -13.84 -23.24
N LEU A 232 -16.39 -14.87 -22.81
CA LEU A 232 -15.04 -15.20 -23.23
C LEU A 232 -14.93 -15.58 -24.73
N SER A 233 -16.01 -15.51 -25.51
CA SER A 233 -15.91 -15.57 -26.98
C SER A 233 -15.34 -14.28 -27.58
N LYS A 234 -15.39 -13.15 -26.85
CA LYS A 234 -14.96 -11.85 -27.34
C LYS A 234 -13.46 -11.63 -27.04
N ALA A 235 -12.68 -11.37 -28.09
CA ALA A 235 -11.24 -11.15 -27.99
C ALA A 235 -10.85 -10.07 -26.95
N TYR A 236 -11.58 -8.96 -26.89
CA TYR A 236 -11.36 -7.90 -25.91
C TYR A 236 -11.51 -8.39 -24.46
N ILE A 237 -12.54 -9.19 -24.17
CA ILE A 237 -12.79 -9.73 -22.82
C ILE A 237 -11.71 -10.74 -22.43
N ILE A 238 -11.24 -11.54 -23.39
CA ILE A 238 -10.12 -12.46 -23.19
C ILE A 238 -8.85 -11.67 -22.83
N SER A 239 -8.54 -10.59 -23.56
CA SER A 239 -7.43 -9.71 -23.20
C SER A 239 -7.62 -9.11 -21.81
N LEU A 240 -8.85 -8.71 -21.47
CA LEU A 240 -9.16 -8.17 -20.15
C LEU A 240 -8.77 -9.12 -19.03
N TYR A 241 -9.21 -10.36 -19.17
CA TYR A 241 -8.97 -11.47 -18.26
C TYR A 241 -7.48 -11.76 -18.05
N TYR A 242 -6.73 -11.99 -19.14
CA TYR A 242 -5.35 -12.44 -19.03
C TYR A 242 -4.44 -11.35 -18.48
N ILE A 243 -4.60 -10.11 -18.93
CA ILE A 243 -3.79 -8.97 -18.45
C ILE A 243 -4.03 -8.75 -16.95
N PHE A 244 -5.29 -8.74 -16.51
CA PHE A 244 -5.62 -8.52 -15.09
C PHE A 244 -5.08 -9.65 -14.20
N ASN A 245 -5.38 -10.91 -14.53
CA ASN A 245 -4.94 -12.05 -13.72
C ASN A 245 -3.42 -12.21 -13.70
N THR A 246 -2.73 -11.92 -14.81
CA THR A 246 -1.26 -11.98 -14.85
C THR A 246 -0.64 -10.97 -13.88
N MET A 247 -1.17 -9.74 -13.83
CA MET A 247 -0.70 -8.74 -12.87
C MET A 247 -0.99 -9.12 -11.41
N LEU A 248 -2.17 -9.69 -11.12
CA LEU A 248 -2.49 -10.19 -9.78
C LEU A 248 -1.57 -11.35 -9.34
N LEU A 249 -1.26 -12.27 -10.26
CA LEU A 249 -0.32 -13.36 -10.00
C LEU A 249 1.10 -12.84 -9.79
N MET A 250 1.54 -11.83 -10.55
CA MET A 250 2.84 -11.17 -10.33
C MET A 250 2.90 -10.51 -8.95
N LEU A 251 1.83 -9.85 -8.51
CA LEU A 251 1.73 -9.33 -7.13
C LEU A 251 1.86 -10.45 -6.10
N LEU A 252 1.18 -11.58 -6.29
CA LEU A 252 1.29 -12.73 -5.40
C LEU A 252 2.73 -13.25 -5.31
N VAL A 253 3.47 -13.32 -6.42
CA VAL A 253 4.89 -13.70 -6.44
C VAL A 253 5.71 -12.75 -5.57
N PHE A 254 5.49 -11.43 -5.67
CA PHE A 254 6.17 -10.46 -4.81
C PHE A 254 5.79 -10.65 -3.33
N HIS A 255 4.53 -10.95 -3.02
CA HIS A 255 4.11 -11.21 -1.64
C HIS A 255 4.77 -12.45 -1.03
N VAL A 256 4.95 -13.52 -1.82
CA VAL A 256 5.69 -14.71 -1.40
C VAL A 256 7.15 -14.38 -1.17
N TYR A 257 7.79 -13.60 -2.07
CA TYR A 257 9.16 -13.13 -1.89
C TYR A 257 9.35 -12.39 -0.57
N TRP A 258 8.52 -11.37 -0.29
CA TRP A 258 8.62 -10.61 0.96
C TRP A 258 8.23 -11.45 2.19
N TRP A 259 7.32 -12.41 2.06
CA TRP A 259 7.01 -13.33 3.16
C TRP A 259 8.24 -14.14 3.60
N ILE A 260 9.07 -14.60 2.67
CA ILE A 260 10.34 -15.27 2.98
C ILE A 260 11.26 -14.34 3.80
N LEU A 261 11.30 -13.05 3.45
CA LEU A 261 12.07 -12.05 4.19
C LEU A 261 11.49 -11.79 5.59
N ILE A 262 10.16 -11.74 5.73
CA ILE A 262 9.48 -11.58 7.02
C ILE A 262 9.77 -12.78 7.92
N CYS A 263 9.66 -14.01 7.42
CA CYS A 263 10.04 -15.23 8.14
C CYS A 263 11.50 -15.20 8.57
N SER A 264 12.40 -14.74 7.70
CA SER A 264 13.82 -14.58 8.02
C SER A 264 14.04 -13.58 9.16
N MET A 265 13.30 -12.46 9.17
CA MET A 265 13.32 -11.51 10.28
C MET A 265 12.77 -12.13 11.58
N ILE A 266 11.67 -12.88 11.53
CA ILE A 266 11.10 -13.58 12.70
C ILE A 266 12.15 -14.54 13.30
N MET A 267 12.81 -15.35 12.48
CA MET A 267 13.85 -16.26 12.94
C MET A 267 15.01 -15.53 13.63
N ARG A 268 15.43 -14.38 13.10
CA ARG A 268 16.43 -13.51 13.75
C ARG A 268 15.93 -12.95 15.08
N GLN A 269 14.67 -12.52 15.16
CA GLN A 269 14.08 -12.01 16.41
C GLN A 269 13.98 -13.08 17.50
N LEU A 270 13.60 -14.31 17.14
CA LEU A 270 13.57 -15.45 18.06
C LEU A 270 14.97 -15.74 18.63
N ARG A 271 16.02 -15.68 17.80
CA ARG A 271 17.41 -15.82 18.25
C ARG A 271 17.86 -14.66 19.15
N ASN A 272 17.34 -13.44 18.92
CA ASN A 272 17.70 -12.22 19.64
C ASN A 272 16.82 -11.94 20.87
N ARG A 273 16.27 -12.98 21.52
CA ARG A 273 15.40 -12.86 22.71
C ARG A 273 14.18 -11.94 22.48
N GLY A 274 13.58 -11.98 21.29
CA GLY A 274 12.36 -11.24 20.94
C GLY A 274 12.58 -9.76 20.57
N ARG A 275 13.83 -9.30 20.45
CA ARG A 275 14.15 -7.94 20.00
C ARG A 275 14.10 -7.86 18.48
N VAL A 276 13.42 -6.84 17.96
CA VAL A 276 13.41 -6.53 16.53
C VAL A 276 14.83 -6.16 16.09
N GLY A 277 15.46 -6.97 15.24
CA GLY A 277 16.78 -6.68 14.68
C GLY A 277 16.73 -5.61 13.58
N GLU A 278 17.88 -5.26 13.02
CA GLU A 278 17.93 -4.43 11.81
C GLU A 278 17.25 -5.12 10.62
N ASP A 279 16.70 -4.31 9.72
CA ASP A 279 16.05 -4.82 8.51
C ASP A 279 17.10 -5.51 7.64
N ILE A 280 16.82 -6.75 7.22
CA ILE A 280 17.75 -7.57 6.45
C ILE A 280 17.99 -7.01 5.04
N ARG A 281 17.16 -6.05 4.62
CA ARG A 281 17.20 -5.39 3.32
C ARG A 281 17.96 -4.07 3.35
N SER A 282 18.22 -3.50 4.53
CA SER A 282 19.15 -2.37 4.62
C SER A 282 20.55 -2.88 4.30
N ASP A 283 21.25 -2.17 3.42
CA ASP A 283 22.68 -2.40 3.25
C ASP A 283 23.37 -2.08 4.58
N SER A 284 24.18 -3.03 5.06
CA SER A 284 25.22 -2.71 6.04
C SER A 284 26.22 -1.86 5.28
N GLU A 285 26.17 -0.54 5.46
CA GLU A 285 27.25 0.38 5.04
C GLU A 285 28.51 0.17 5.91
N ASP A 286 28.87 -1.09 6.19
CA ASP A 286 30.00 -1.51 7.05
C ASP A 286 30.80 -2.68 6.41
N ASP A 287 30.67 -2.92 5.10
CA ASP A 287 31.56 -3.80 4.35
C ASP A 287 32.40 -2.98 3.34
N GLU A 288 33.17 -2.01 3.84
CA GLU A 288 34.44 -1.51 3.25
C GLU A 288 35.38 -0.96 4.33
#